data_AF-A0A953EXS2-F1
#
_entry.id   AF-A0A953EXS2-F1
#
_cell.length_a   1.000
_cell.length_b   1.000
_cell.length_c   1.000
_cell.angle_alpha   90.00
_cell.angle_beta   90.00
_cell.angle_gamma   90.00
#
_symmetry.space_group_name_H-M   'P 1'
#
loop_
_entity.id
_entity.type
_entity.pdbx_description
1 polymer ?
#
loop_
_entity_poly.entity_id
_entity_poly.type
_entity_poly.pdbx_seq_one_letter_code
_entity_poly.pdbx_strand_id
1 'polypeptide(L)'
;MTANTKSAIRVTTLVALWGLLGTTGCGWHQYGGPSYDRPFPIGQVTDSFWETQQTNGEAADFIFFDHEFAGQTANLAPGAKDKLMQVATRLEHVPFPVTIEQSPHNGRPQLDQQRRQVIVEQLARLGVPEADKRVVVAPAFTEGYTAIEGEAAYYQNIYGGFGYFGNGFFGGGAGRRFGGFGGMFR
;
A
#
# COMPACT_ATOMS: atom_id res chain seq x y z
N MET A 1 -20.61 -38.33 85.05
CA MET A 1 -19.80 -38.08 83.83
C MET A 1 -20.08 -39.18 82.82
N THR A 2 -20.80 -38.89 81.74
CA THR A 2 -20.68 -39.56 80.43
C THR A 2 -21.48 -38.75 79.41
N ALA A 3 -20.77 -38.14 78.47
CA ALA A 3 -21.30 -37.21 77.47
C ALA A 3 -21.94 -37.95 76.29
N ASN A 4 -23.02 -37.38 75.76
CA ASN A 4 -23.85 -37.93 74.68
C ASN A 4 -23.28 -37.52 73.31
N THR A 5 -22.46 -38.38 72.69
CA THR A 5 -21.69 -38.12 71.45
C THR A 5 -22.44 -38.39 70.14
N LYS A 6 -23.78 -38.44 70.13
CA LYS A 6 -24.54 -38.86 68.92
C LYS A 6 -25.08 -37.72 68.05
N SER A 7 -24.95 -36.46 68.46
CA SER A 7 -25.51 -35.30 67.73
C SER A 7 -24.56 -34.68 66.70
N ALA A 8 -23.24 -34.90 66.80
CA ALA A 8 -22.26 -34.24 65.93
C ALA A 8 -22.11 -34.88 64.53
N ILE A 9 -22.57 -36.12 64.34
CA ILE A 9 -22.36 -36.91 63.11
C ILE A 9 -23.41 -36.59 62.03
N ARG A 10 -24.57 -36.05 62.41
CA ARG A 10 -25.68 -35.75 61.46
C ARG A 10 -25.59 -34.39 60.79
N VAL A 11 -24.79 -33.45 61.34
CA VAL A 11 -24.62 -32.10 60.78
C VAL A 11 -23.46 -32.05 59.78
N THR A 12 -22.46 -32.93 59.93
CA THR A 12 -21.28 -33.00 59.06
C THR A 12 -21.53 -33.65 57.70
N THR A 13 -22.57 -34.49 57.56
CA THR A 13 -22.90 -35.15 56.29
C THR A 13 -23.70 -34.27 55.32
N LEU A 14 -24.38 -33.23 55.80
CA LEU A 14 -25.13 -32.30 54.93
C LEU A 14 -24.24 -31.23 54.26
N VAL A 15 -23.09 -30.89 54.85
CA VAL A 15 -22.11 -29.96 54.26
C VAL A 15 -21.27 -30.65 53.19
N ALA A 16 -21.00 -31.95 53.33
CA ALA A 16 -20.25 -32.73 52.34
C ALA A 16 -21.02 -32.91 51.02
N LEU A 17 -22.36 -32.88 51.04
CA LEU A 17 -23.17 -33.06 49.83
C LEU A 17 -23.29 -31.79 48.99
N TRP A 18 -23.13 -30.60 49.59
CA TRP A 18 -23.09 -29.32 48.85
C TRP A 18 -21.71 -28.99 48.27
N GLY A 19 -20.64 -29.62 48.78
CA GLY A 19 -19.28 -29.49 48.22
C GLY A 19 -19.06 -30.27 46.92
N LEU A 20 -19.95 -31.21 46.57
CA LEU A 20 -19.80 -32.11 45.42
C LEU A 20 -20.68 -31.75 44.21
N LEU A 21 -21.53 -30.71 44.31
CA LEU A 21 -22.34 -30.21 43.20
C LEU A 21 -21.79 -28.93 42.54
N GLY A 22 -20.56 -28.53 42.88
CA GLY A 22 -19.93 -27.31 42.39
C GLY A 22 -19.13 -27.43 41.07
N THR A 23 -19.02 -28.61 40.44
CA THR A 23 -18.06 -28.80 39.33
C THR A 23 -18.66 -29.26 38.00
N THR A 24 -19.96 -29.09 37.77
CA THR A 24 -20.53 -29.19 36.41
C THR A 24 -20.97 -27.81 35.91
N GLY A 25 -20.10 -26.82 36.06
CA GLY A 25 -20.12 -25.68 35.17
C GLY A 25 -19.70 -26.19 33.78
N CYS A 26 -20.54 -25.98 32.77
CA CYS A 26 -20.21 -26.24 31.37
C CYS A 26 -18.85 -25.61 31.04
N GLY A 27 -17.81 -26.45 31.00
CA GLY A 27 -16.57 -26.13 30.33
C GLY A 27 -16.90 -26.04 28.85
N TRP A 28 -17.26 -24.85 28.39
CA TRP A 28 -17.21 -24.54 26.97
C TRP A 28 -15.83 -24.96 26.50
N HIS A 29 -15.79 -25.92 25.58
CA HIS A 29 -14.56 -26.35 24.94
C HIS A 29 -13.79 -25.09 24.54
N GLN A 30 -12.64 -24.88 25.17
CA GLN A 30 -11.66 -23.92 24.70
C GLN A 30 -11.17 -24.44 23.36
N TYR A 31 -11.91 -24.15 22.28
CA TYR A 31 -11.43 -24.26 20.91
C TYR A 31 -10.36 -23.20 20.74
N GLY A 32 -9.18 -23.53 21.21
CA GLY A 32 -8.07 -22.61 21.27
C GLY A 32 -6.97 -23.31 22.01
N GLY A 33 -6.25 -24.16 21.27
CA GLY A 33 -4.94 -24.62 21.69
C GLY A 33 -4.04 -23.43 22.08
N PRO A 34 -2.80 -23.72 22.50
CA PRO A 34 -1.83 -22.71 22.86
C PRO A 34 -1.81 -21.60 21.80
N SER A 35 -1.57 -20.34 22.20
CA SER A 35 -1.69 -19.18 21.31
C SER A 35 -0.87 -19.30 20.00
N TYR A 36 0.19 -20.12 20.00
CA TYR A 36 1.01 -20.42 18.83
C TYR A 36 0.38 -21.40 17.82
N ASP A 37 -0.68 -22.11 18.19
CA ASP A 37 -1.35 -23.15 17.40
C ASP A 37 -2.65 -22.64 16.76
N ARG A 38 -2.92 -21.34 16.90
CA ARG A 38 -4.07 -20.66 16.28
C ARG A 38 -3.62 -20.12 14.92
N PRO A 39 -4.39 -20.35 13.84
CA PRO A 39 -4.10 -19.71 12.57
C PRO A 39 -4.13 -18.18 12.75
N PHE A 40 -3.22 -17.47 12.08
CA PHE A 40 -3.21 -16.02 12.10
C PHE A 40 -4.60 -15.48 11.71
N PRO A 41 -5.08 -14.38 12.33
CA PRO A 41 -6.30 -13.73 11.87
C PRO A 41 -6.14 -13.38 10.38
N ILE A 42 -7.16 -13.68 9.58
CA ILE A 42 -7.09 -13.62 8.10
C ILE A 42 -6.58 -12.28 7.57
N GLY A 43 -6.85 -11.17 8.27
CA GLY A 43 -6.37 -9.83 7.92
C GLY A 43 -4.87 -9.62 8.12
N GLN A 44 -4.26 -10.20 9.16
CA GLN A 44 -2.85 -9.96 9.50
C GLN A 44 -1.88 -10.40 8.40
N VAL A 45 -2.25 -11.39 7.59
CA VAL A 45 -1.43 -11.83 6.45
C VAL A 45 -1.58 -10.88 5.27
N THR A 46 -2.75 -10.26 5.07
CA THR A 46 -3.00 -9.31 3.97
C THR A 46 -2.57 -7.89 4.30
N ASP A 47 -2.57 -7.50 5.58
CA ASP A 47 -2.28 -6.13 6.03
C ASP A 47 -0.87 -5.70 5.61
N SER A 48 0.11 -6.60 5.70
CA SER A 48 1.49 -6.33 5.27
C SER A 48 1.58 -5.99 3.78
N PHE A 49 0.76 -6.62 2.93
CA PHE A 49 0.71 -6.31 1.49
C PHE A 49 0.08 -4.94 1.23
N TRP A 50 -0.97 -4.57 1.97
CA TRP A 50 -1.62 -3.27 1.84
C TRP A 50 -0.73 -2.14 2.37
N GLU A 51 -0.10 -2.33 3.53
CA GLU A 51 0.86 -1.39 4.11
C GLU A 51 2.06 -1.18 3.19
N THR A 52 2.57 -2.25 2.56
CA THR A 52 3.67 -2.14 1.60
C THR A 52 3.25 -1.34 0.38
N GLN A 53 2.06 -1.59 -0.18
CA GLN A 53 1.53 -0.83 -1.32
C GLN A 53 1.32 0.64 -0.96
N GLN A 54 0.77 0.93 0.22
CA GLN A 54 0.57 2.29 0.70
C GLN A 54 1.92 3.01 0.90
N THR A 55 2.90 2.35 1.50
CA THR A 55 4.25 2.89 1.72
C THR A 55 4.95 3.16 0.39
N ASN A 56 4.82 2.27 -0.58
CA ASN A 56 5.40 2.45 -1.91
C ASN A 56 4.72 3.58 -2.69
N GLY A 57 3.39 3.72 -2.56
CA GLY A 57 2.64 4.83 -3.15
C GLY A 57 3.08 6.17 -2.55
N GLU A 58 3.20 6.22 -1.22
CA GLU A 58 3.73 7.39 -0.51
C GLU A 58 5.16 7.74 -0.97
N ALA A 59 6.04 6.75 -1.10
CA ALA A 59 7.39 6.95 -1.58
C ALA A 59 7.44 7.46 -3.04
N ALA A 60 6.49 7.05 -3.87
CA ALA A 60 6.44 7.45 -5.28
C ALA A 60 6.18 8.96 -5.46
N ASP A 61 5.47 9.61 -4.53
CA ASP A 61 5.25 11.06 -4.55
C ASP A 61 6.55 11.87 -4.48
N PHE A 62 7.63 11.27 -3.94
CA PHE A 62 8.94 11.91 -3.79
C PHE A 62 9.86 11.73 -5.01
N ILE A 63 9.38 11.06 -6.07
CA ILE A 63 10.12 10.88 -7.32
C ILE A 63 9.73 11.99 -8.30
N PHE A 64 10.69 12.76 -8.78
CA PHE A 64 10.52 13.73 -9.86
C PHE A 64 10.90 13.11 -11.20
N PHE A 65 9.93 12.98 -12.10
CA PHE A 65 10.10 12.36 -13.41
C PHE A 65 10.58 13.34 -14.48
N ASP A 66 11.10 12.83 -15.60
CA ASP A 66 11.57 13.65 -16.74
C ASP A 66 10.48 14.62 -17.24
N HIS A 67 9.23 14.16 -17.28
CA HIS A 67 8.08 14.94 -17.76
C HIS A 67 7.64 16.07 -16.80
N GLU A 68 8.16 16.11 -15.58
CA GLU A 68 7.91 17.20 -14.62
C GLU A 68 8.84 18.40 -14.84
N PHE A 69 9.81 18.25 -15.74
CA PHE A 69 10.67 19.32 -16.22
C PHE A 69 10.19 19.83 -17.58
N ALA A 70 10.42 21.12 -17.85
CA ALA A 70 10.05 21.75 -19.10
C ALA A 70 10.99 21.30 -20.22
N GLY A 71 10.63 20.22 -20.91
CA GLY A 71 11.41 19.64 -21.99
C GLY A 71 12.83 19.25 -21.55
N GLN A 72 13.83 19.58 -22.36
CA GLN A 72 15.24 19.24 -22.10
C GLN A 72 15.95 20.31 -21.27
N THR A 73 15.29 20.77 -20.22
CA THR A 73 15.80 21.81 -19.31
C THR A 73 15.71 21.35 -17.86
N ALA A 74 16.37 22.10 -16.97
CA ALA A 74 16.27 21.92 -15.53
C ALA A 74 15.11 22.71 -14.90
N ASN A 75 14.29 23.39 -15.70
CA ASN A 75 13.19 24.20 -15.20
C ASN A 75 11.97 23.33 -14.88
N LEU A 76 11.38 23.53 -13.70
CA LEU A 76 10.17 22.81 -13.29
C LEU A 76 8.92 23.28 -14.03
N ALA A 77 8.10 22.34 -14.45
CA ALA A 77 6.74 22.60 -14.93
C ALA A 77 5.86 23.15 -13.79
N PRO A 78 4.75 23.86 -14.09
CA PRO A 78 3.88 24.43 -13.05
C PRO A 78 3.38 23.39 -12.04
N GLY A 79 2.87 22.24 -12.48
CA GLY A 79 2.42 21.18 -11.57
C GLY A 79 3.54 20.59 -10.71
N ALA A 80 4.76 20.52 -11.24
CA ALA A 80 5.91 20.04 -10.48
C ALA A 80 6.33 21.01 -9.36
N LYS A 81 6.06 22.31 -9.52
CA LYS A 81 6.28 23.30 -8.46
C LYS A 81 5.28 23.11 -7.31
N ASP A 82 4.02 22.85 -7.64
CA ASP A 82 3.00 22.56 -6.62
C ASP A 82 3.32 21.28 -5.85
N LYS A 83 3.73 20.23 -6.58
CA LYS A 83 4.25 18.99 -5.98
C LYS A 83 5.45 19.26 -5.08
N LEU A 84 6.40 20.10 -5.49
CA LEU A 84 7.57 20.42 -4.69
C LEU A 84 7.21 21.06 -3.35
N MET A 85 6.18 21.92 -3.31
CA MET A 85 5.69 22.51 -2.06
C MET A 85 5.07 21.44 -1.13
N GLN A 86 4.33 20.49 -1.69
CA GLN A 86 3.78 19.36 -0.93
C GLN A 86 4.90 18.48 -0.37
N VAL A 87 5.90 18.15 -1.18
CA VAL A 87 7.09 17.39 -0.79
C VAL A 87 7.86 18.11 0.33
N ALA A 88 8.09 19.43 0.21
CA ALA A 88 8.79 20.22 1.22
C ALA A 88 8.11 20.16 2.59
N THR A 89 6.77 20.20 2.62
CA THR A 89 5.99 20.13 3.88
C THR A 89 6.05 18.73 4.51
N ARG A 90 6.15 17.67 3.68
CA ARG A 90 6.15 16.27 4.14
C ARG A 90 7.55 15.76 4.51
N LEU A 91 8.61 16.34 3.95
CA LEU A 91 10.00 15.87 4.05
C LEU A 91 10.54 15.73 5.49
N GLU A 92 10.01 16.51 6.43
CA GLU A 92 10.36 16.40 7.86
C GLU A 92 9.78 15.14 8.51
N HIS A 93 8.63 14.66 8.02
CA HIS A 93 7.85 13.59 8.64
C HIS A 93 8.05 12.23 7.97
N VAL A 94 8.70 12.20 6.79
CA VAL A 94 8.91 10.97 6.03
C VAL A 94 10.40 10.62 5.88
N PRO A 95 10.75 9.32 5.88
CA PRO A 95 12.13 8.88 5.72
C PRO A 95 12.59 8.84 4.25
N PHE A 96 11.71 9.10 3.29
CA PHE A 96 12.01 8.93 1.86
C PHE A 96 13.00 9.99 1.35
N PRO A 97 13.93 9.62 0.46
CA PRO A 97 14.72 10.57 -0.30
C PRO A 97 13.87 11.20 -1.41
N VAL A 98 14.22 12.42 -1.81
CA VAL A 98 13.70 13.00 -3.05
C VAL A 98 14.54 12.44 -4.19
N THR A 99 13.90 11.76 -5.13
CA THR A 99 14.61 11.13 -6.25
C THR A 99 14.34 11.88 -7.54
N ILE A 100 15.38 12.21 -8.29
CA ILE A 100 15.26 12.73 -9.65
C ILE A 100 15.50 11.58 -10.61
N GLU A 101 14.55 11.36 -11.51
CA GLU A 101 14.68 10.37 -12.56
C GLU A 101 15.88 10.70 -13.45
N GLN A 102 16.77 9.73 -13.57
CA GLN A 102 17.90 9.78 -14.48
C GLN A 102 17.42 9.70 -15.93
N SER A 103 18.06 10.47 -16.80
CA SER A 103 17.82 10.39 -18.23
C SER A 103 18.01 8.96 -18.77
N PRO A 104 17.24 8.54 -19.79
CA PRO A 104 17.33 7.20 -20.36
C PRO A 104 18.77 6.81 -20.69
N HIS A 105 19.16 5.61 -20.25
CA HIS A 105 20.52 5.07 -20.40
C HIS A 105 21.64 6.01 -19.89
N ASN A 106 21.35 6.89 -18.94
CA ASN A 106 22.28 7.92 -18.47
C ASN A 106 22.83 8.77 -19.63
N GLY A 107 21.99 9.06 -20.63
CA GLY A 107 22.43 9.77 -21.84
C GLY A 107 22.75 11.24 -21.62
N ARG A 108 22.29 11.85 -20.50
CA ARG A 108 22.42 13.28 -20.20
C ARG A 108 22.74 13.53 -18.71
N PRO A 109 23.86 13.00 -18.18
CA PRO A 109 24.16 13.10 -16.75
C PRO A 109 24.33 14.55 -16.28
N GLN A 110 24.80 15.45 -17.15
CA GLN A 110 24.92 16.87 -16.80
C GLN A 110 23.55 17.52 -16.60
N LEU A 111 22.56 17.17 -17.41
CA LEU A 111 21.19 17.68 -17.26
C LEU A 111 20.54 17.15 -15.99
N ASP A 112 20.76 15.87 -15.68
CA ASP A 112 20.21 15.24 -14.47
C ASP A 112 20.79 15.87 -13.20
N GLN A 113 22.10 16.19 -13.20
CA GLN A 113 22.72 16.92 -12.11
C GLN A 113 22.23 18.36 -12.00
N GLN A 114 21.98 19.05 -13.13
CA GLN A 114 21.37 20.38 -13.11
C GLN A 114 19.96 20.35 -12.52
N ARG A 115 19.14 19.36 -12.88
CA ARG A 115 17.80 19.14 -12.32
C ARG A 115 17.85 18.89 -10.82
N ARG A 116 18.77 18.02 -10.37
CA ARG A 116 19.05 17.82 -8.93
C ARG A 116 19.39 19.14 -8.25
N GLN A 117 20.31 19.92 -8.81
CA GLN A 117 20.73 21.18 -8.23
C GLN A 117 19.57 22.17 -8.09
N VAL A 118 18.72 22.30 -9.13
CA VAL A 118 17.52 23.16 -9.06
C VAL A 118 16.61 22.71 -7.93
N ILE A 119 16.32 21.41 -7.80
CA ILE A 119 15.46 20.90 -6.73
C ILE A 119 16.08 21.18 -5.34
N VAL A 120 17.37 20.92 -5.16
CA VAL A 120 18.09 21.22 -3.90
C VAL A 120 17.97 22.70 -3.55
N GLU A 121 18.22 23.59 -4.50
CA GLU A 121 18.12 25.04 -4.30
C GLU A 121 16.70 25.48 -3.93
N GLN A 122 15.68 24.92 -4.60
CA GLN A 122 14.29 25.25 -4.29
C GLN A 122 13.86 24.71 -2.93
N LEU A 123 14.24 23.48 -2.56
CA LEU A 123 13.95 22.92 -1.24
C LEU A 123 14.64 23.70 -0.12
N ALA A 124 15.89 24.13 -0.33
CA ALA A 124 16.59 25.00 0.61
C ALA A 124 15.87 26.34 0.80
N ARG A 125 15.33 26.94 -0.28
CA ARG A 125 14.50 28.16 -0.20
C ARG A 125 13.19 27.94 0.55
N LEU A 126 12.64 26.73 0.51
CA LEU A 126 11.45 26.32 1.27
C LEU A 126 11.77 25.96 2.73
N GLY A 127 13.03 26.07 3.16
CA GLY A 127 13.44 25.86 4.55
C GLY A 127 13.80 24.40 4.89
N VAL A 128 13.94 23.52 3.90
CA VAL A 128 14.38 22.13 4.15
C VAL A 128 15.88 22.13 4.46
N PRO A 129 16.31 21.72 5.68
CA PRO A 129 17.71 21.68 6.04
C PRO A 129 18.43 20.56 5.29
N GLU A 130 19.71 20.78 4.93
CA GLU A 130 20.58 19.78 4.30
C GLU A 130 19.92 19.09 3.07
N ALA A 131 19.20 19.88 2.26
CA ALA A 131 18.44 19.37 1.12
C ALA A 131 19.31 18.59 0.13
N ASP A 132 20.59 18.93 0.00
CA ASP A 132 21.56 18.23 -0.85
C ASP A 132 21.74 16.76 -0.45
N LYS A 133 21.63 16.44 0.84
CA LYS A 133 21.72 15.06 1.37
C LYS A 133 20.45 14.27 1.18
N ARG A 134 19.31 14.94 0.98
CA ARG A 134 17.99 14.32 0.78
C ARG A 134 17.69 14.04 -0.69
N VAL A 135 18.31 14.77 -1.62
CA VAL A 135 18.02 14.67 -3.07
C VAL A 135 19.07 13.83 -3.79
N VAL A 136 18.63 12.78 -4.49
CA VAL A 136 19.48 11.86 -5.26
C VAL A 136 19.02 11.76 -6.71
N VAL A 137 19.93 11.41 -7.63
CA VAL A 137 19.59 11.03 -9.01
C VAL A 137 19.62 9.50 -9.08
N ALA A 138 18.57 8.88 -9.60
CA ALA A 138 18.50 7.43 -9.74
C ALA A 138 17.73 7.02 -11.01
N PRO A 139 17.94 5.80 -11.52
CA PRO A 139 17.14 5.24 -12.60
C PRO A 139 15.65 5.26 -12.28
N ALA A 140 14.81 5.31 -13.31
CA ALA A 140 13.37 5.22 -13.17
C ALA A 140 12.97 3.91 -12.46
N PHE A 141 12.21 4.00 -11.36
CA PHE A 141 11.68 2.82 -10.67
C PHE A 141 10.60 2.10 -11.52
N THR A 142 10.01 2.81 -12.47
CA THR A 142 9.06 2.30 -13.45
C THR A 142 9.56 2.69 -14.84
N GLU A 143 10.64 2.04 -15.29
CA GLU A 143 11.08 2.20 -16.68
C GLU A 143 9.91 1.83 -17.60
N GLY A 144 9.60 2.69 -18.57
CA GLY A 144 8.64 2.31 -19.61
C GLY A 144 9.16 1.08 -20.36
N TYR A 145 8.28 0.20 -20.85
CA TYR A 145 8.72 -0.97 -21.61
C TYR A 145 9.57 -0.54 -22.83
N THR A 146 10.88 -0.81 -22.80
CA THR A 146 11.84 -0.31 -23.81
C THR A 146 12.13 -1.32 -24.94
N ALA A 147 11.38 -2.43 -25.05
CA ALA A 147 11.64 -3.50 -26.04
C ALA A 147 10.38 -4.32 -26.44
N ILE A 148 10.58 -5.57 -26.89
CA ILE A 148 9.56 -6.59 -27.30
C ILE A 148 8.37 -6.66 -26.33
N GLU A 149 8.56 -6.37 -25.05
CA GLU A 149 7.50 -6.31 -24.05
C GLU A 149 6.49 -5.19 -24.32
N GLY A 150 6.96 -4.03 -24.81
CA GLY A 150 6.12 -2.94 -25.30
C GLY A 150 5.45 -3.26 -26.62
N GLU A 151 6.11 -4.03 -27.51
CA GLU A 151 5.50 -4.55 -28.75
C GLU A 151 4.39 -5.58 -28.44
N ALA A 152 4.62 -6.48 -27.48
CA ALA A 152 3.62 -7.43 -27.00
C ALA A 152 2.44 -6.72 -26.33
N ALA A 153 2.67 -5.65 -25.54
CA ALA A 153 1.60 -4.83 -24.97
C ALA A 153 0.84 -4.04 -26.06
N TYR A 154 1.55 -3.48 -27.05
CA TYR A 154 0.97 -2.78 -28.20
C TYR A 154 0.10 -3.73 -29.04
N TYR A 155 0.61 -4.92 -29.38
CA TYR A 155 -0.18 -5.95 -30.07
C TYR A 155 -1.27 -6.54 -29.17
N GLN A 156 -1.10 -6.71 -27.87
CA GLN A 156 -2.22 -7.13 -27.00
C GLN A 156 -3.35 -6.11 -26.99
N ASN A 157 -3.06 -4.81 -27.07
CA ASN A 157 -4.08 -3.77 -27.11
C ASN A 157 -4.72 -3.61 -28.51
N ILE A 158 -3.91 -3.73 -29.58
CA ILE A 158 -4.37 -3.55 -30.98
C ILE A 158 -4.87 -4.85 -31.63
N TYR A 159 -4.38 -6.02 -31.26
CA TYR A 159 -4.89 -7.33 -31.70
C TYR A 159 -5.90 -7.93 -30.71
N GLY A 160 -5.82 -7.64 -29.41
CA GLY A 160 -6.81 -8.11 -28.42
C GLY A 160 -8.13 -7.33 -28.43
N GLY A 161 -8.14 -6.11 -28.96
CA GLY A 161 -9.35 -5.30 -29.15
C GLY A 161 -10.04 -5.45 -30.51
N PHE A 162 -9.43 -6.18 -31.46
CA PHE A 162 -9.92 -6.29 -32.85
C PHE A 162 -10.15 -7.74 -33.31
N GLY A 163 -10.31 -8.66 -32.37
CA GLY A 163 -10.59 -10.06 -32.68
C GLY A 163 -11.69 -10.61 -31.81
N TYR A 164 -12.95 -10.17 -32.01
CA TYR A 164 -14.17 -10.99 -31.83
C TYR A 164 -15.48 -10.26 -32.19
N PHE A 165 -15.45 -9.00 -32.65
CA PHE A 165 -16.60 -8.36 -33.28
C PHE A 165 -16.14 -7.56 -34.49
N GLY A 166 -16.19 -8.21 -35.65
CA GLY A 166 -15.92 -7.57 -36.91
C GLY A 166 -16.87 -6.40 -37.19
N ASN A 167 -16.34 -5.45 -37.95
CA ASN A 167 -17.00 -4.44 -38.75
C ASN A 167 -17.14 -3.04 -38.13
N GLY A 168 -16.48 -2.06 -38.75
CA GLY A 168 -16.92 -0.67 -38.74
C GLY A 168 -15.97 0.35 -38.12
N PHE A 169 -14.81 0.56 -38.73
CA PHE A 169 -14.20 1.89 -38.77
C PHE A 169 -15.20 2.85 -39.43
N PHE A 170 -15.80 3.79 -38.70
CA PHE A 170 -16.23 5.14 -39.15
C PHE A 170 -17.13 5.81 -38.11
N GLY A 171 -16.79 7.05 -37.74
CA GLY A 171 -17.79 8.05 -37.35
C GLY A 171 -17.83 8.39 -35.87
N GLY A 172 -17.33 9.59 -35.53
CA GLY A 172 -17.55 10.22 -34.23
C GLY A 172 -19.04 10.38 -33.90
N GLY A 173 -19.34 10.53 -32.62
CA GLY A 173 -20.72 10.75 -32.20
C GLY A 173 -20.84 10.81 -30.70
N ALA A 174 -21.20 11.99 -30.22
CA ALA A 174 -21.70 12.22 -28.88
C ALA A 174 -22.78 11.20 -28.48
N GLY A 175 -22.73 10.74 -27.23
CA GLY A 175 -23.90 10.23 -26.51
C GLY A 175 -24.03 8.71 -26.44
N ARG A 176 -23.59 8.13 -25.32
CA ARG A 176 -24.25 7.01 -24.62
C ARG A 176 -23.99 7.15 -23.11
N ARG A 177 -24.60 8.13 -22.46
CA ARG A 177 -25.68 7.95 -21.46
C ARG A 177 -26.09 6.48 -21.22
N PHE A 178 -25.96 6.09 -19.94
CA PHE A 178 -26.93 5.34 -19.10
C PHE A 178 -27.55 4.02 -19.61
N GLY A 179 -27.48 3.02 -18.72
CA GLY A 179 -28.32 1.80 -18.70
C GLY A 179 -27.57 0.59 -19.23
N GLY A 180 -27.50 -0.56 -18.58
CA GLY A 180 -28.21 -1.09 -17.42
C GLY A 180 -28.11 -2.62 -17.50
N PHE A 181 -28.07 -3.28 -16.34
CA PHE A 181 -28.55 -4.64 -16.04
C PHE A 181 -28.32 -5.80 -17.03
N GLY A 182 -27.74 -6.88 -16.49
CA GLY A 182 -28.16 -8.25 -16.83
C GLY A 182 -27.03 -9.18 -17.29
N GLY A 183 -26.37 -9.82 -16.33
CA GLY A 183 -25.60 -11.04 -16.60
C GLY A 183 -26.54 -12.21 -16.90
N MET A 184 -26.16 -13.05 -17.85
CA MET A 184 -26.79 -14.33 -18.13
C MET A 184 -25.66 -15.36 -18.24
N PHE A 185 -25.51 -16.19 -17.21
CA PHE A 185 -24.66 -17.37 -17.28
C PHE A 185 -25.29 -18.40 -18.21
N ARG A 186 -24.48 -19.00 -19.07
CA ARG A 186 -24.73 -20.30 -19.70
C ARG A 186 -23.48 -21.14 -19.59
#